data_AF-A0A1G7RSA6-F1
#
_entry.id   AF-A0A1G7RSA6-F1
#
_cell.length_a   1.000
_cell.length_b   1.000
_cell.length_c   1.000
_cell.angle_alpha   90.00
_cell.angle_beta   90.00
_cell.angle_gamma   90.00
#
_symmetry.space_group_name_H-M   'P 1'
#
loop_
_entity.id
_entity.type
_entity.pdbx_description
1 polymer ?
#
loop_
_entity_poly.entity_id
_entity_poly.type
_entity_poly.pdbx_seq_one_letter_code
_entity_poly.pdbx_strand_id
1 'polypeptide(L)'
;MDDLKQLLTYLHWDTPSDKLQEAKIQFKKLKDEELKILVQPIDKMHWDHAANVIIEIGYPRVHKILPDLLEWLMDINWPGAIRISEFLVSIKEPLIPSIKEALKSEDMIWKYWIIECVLIKWSVDLVEQITDELIFVASKFDDEEVHLSALKLLVQYKMLESKESLNLIDSKLQDIRNCDIFDELNQLKTMVLN
;
A
#
# COMPACT_ATOMS: atom_id res chain seq x y z
N MET A 1 10.72 -25.56 15.05
CA MET A 1 11.04 -24.12 15.23
C MET A 1 12.44 -23.84 14.73
N ASP A 2 13.43 -24.67 15.10
CA ASP A 2 14.81 -24.53 14.63
C ASP A 2 14.94 -24.76 13.11
N ASP A 3 14.20 -25.73 12.55
CA ASP A 3 14.19 -25.97 11.10
C ASP A 3 13.70 -24.74 10.30
N LEU A 4 12.66 -24.04 10.78
CA LEU A 4 12.14 -22.85 10.10
C LEU A 4 13.13 -21.69 10.17
N LYS A 5 13.81 -21.50 11.31
CA LYS A 5 14.85 -20.47 11.43
C LYS A 5 16.00 -20.73 10.46
N GLN A 6 16.41 -21.98 10.28
CA GLN A 6 17.41 -22.34 9.27
C GLN A 6 16.90 -22.03 7.87
N LEU A 7 15.67 -22.41 7.51
CA LEU A 7 15.11 -22.14 6.18
C LEU A 7 15.02 -20.64 5.89
N LEU A 8 14.76 -19.78 6.89
CA LEU A 8 14.75 -18.33 6.70
C LEU A 8 16.12 -17.79 6.30
N THR A 9 17.22 -18.36 6.80
CA THR A 9 18.57 -17.94 6.39
C THR A 9 18.84 -18.19 4.91
N TYR A 10 18.14 -19.15 4.28
CA TYR A 10 18.25 -19.43 2.85
C TYR A 10 17.48 -18.43 1.98
N LEU A 11 16.80 -17.45 2.57
CA LEU A 11 16.21 -16.32 1.85
C LEU A 11 17.22 -15.18 1.65
N HIS A 12 18.42 -15.25 2.23
CA HIS A 12 19.45 -14.23 2.01
C HIS A 12 19.77 -14.07 0.51
N TRP A 13 20.03 -12.85 0.05
CA TRP A 13 20.18 -12.52 -1.38
C TRP A 13 21.30 -13.30 -2.09
N ASP A 14 22.36 -13.69 -1.37
CA ASP A 14 23.51 -14.44 -1.91
C ASP A 14 23.38 -15.97 -1.78
N THR A 15 22.24 -16.46 -1.28
CA THR A 15 22.05 -17.90 -1.04
C THR A 15 22.18 -18.69 -2.33
N PRO A 16 22.93 -19.81 -2.34
CA PRO A 16 22.97 -20.74 -3.46
C PRO A 16 21.56 -21.18 -3.91
N SER A 17 21.35 -21.25 -5.23
CA SER A 17 20.03 -21.49 -5.82
C SER A 17 19.36 -22.76 -5.30
N ASP A 18 20.10 -23.85 -5.11
CA ASP A 18 19.60 -25.12 -4.57
C ASP A 18 18.98 -24.97 -3.18
N LYS A 19 19.67 -24.27 -2.27
CA LYS A 19 19.17 -24.01 -0.91
C LYS A 19 17.98 -23.05 -0.90
N LEU A 20 18.01 -22.02 -1.75
CA LEU A 20 16.88 -21.13 -1.92
C LEU A 20 15.65 -21.92 -2.40
N GLN A 21 15.80 -22.76 -3.43
CA GLN A 21 14.70 -23.59 -3.94
C GLN A 21 14.17 -24.55 -2.87
N GLU A 22 15.04 -25.18 -2.08
CA GLU A 22 14.64 -26.00 -0.94
C GLU A 22 13.76 -25.20 0.03
N ALA A 23 14.22 -24.01 0.44
CA ALA A 23 13.47 -23.14 1.34
C ALA A 23 12.10 -22.75 0.75
N LYS A 24 12.05 -22.34 -0.52
CA LYS A 24 10.80 -22.03 -1.22
C LYS A 24 9.81 -23.20 -1.17
N ILE A 25 10.28 -24.43 -1.44
CA ILE A 25 9.44 -25.63 -1.43
C ILE A 25 8.88 -25.90 -0.03
N GLN A 26 9.70 -25.75 1.02
CA GLN A 26 9.22 -25.98 2.39
C GLN A 26 8.26 -24.88 2.86
N PHE A 27 8.54 -23.60 2.54
CA PHE A 27 7.65 -22.50 2.90
C PHE A 27 6.26 -22.61 2.25
N LYS A 28 6.18 -23.11 1.02
CA LYS A 28 4.90 -23.37 0.35
C LYS A 28 4.05 -24.43 1.05
N LYS A 29 4.63 -25.28 1.91
CA LYS A 29 3.92 -26.31 2.69
C LYS A 29 3.44 -25.83 4.05
N LEU A 30 3.87 -24.64 4.50
CA LEU A 30 3.37 -24.05 5.74
C LEU A 30 1.86 -23.90 5.70
N LYS A 31 1.20 -23.94 6.85
CA LYS A 31 -0.21 -23.58 6.95
C LYS A 31 -0.36 -22.07 6.86
N ASP A 32 -1.55 -21.61 6.48
CA ASP A 32 -1.81 -20.19 6.25
C ASP A 32 -1.59 -19.33 7.52
N GLU A 33 -1.78 -19.90 8.71
CA GLU A 33 -1.51 -19.24 10.01
C GLU A 33 -0.02 -19.03 10.29
N GLU A 34 0.86 -19.78 9.64
CA GLU A 34 2.31 -19.75 9.87
C GLU A 34 3.01 -18.78 8.90
N LEU A 35 2.31 -18.31 7.87
CA LEU A 35 2.89 -17.48 6.79
C LEU A 35 3.44 -16.13 7.25
N LYS A 36 2.99 -15.63 8.41
CA LYS A 36 3.50 -14.37 8.98
C LYS A 36 5.01 -14.38 9.20
N ILE A 37 5.62 -15.56 9.35
CA ILE A 37 7.07 -15.71 9.47
C ILE A 37 7.84 -15.21 8.23
N LEU A 38 7.18 -15.12 7.07
CA LEU A 38 7.76 -14.64 5.81
C LEU A 38 7.62 -13.12 5.62
N VAL A 39 6.91 -12.42 6.50
CA VAL A 39 6.77 -10.96 6.40
C VAL A 39 8.03 -10.32 6.96
N GLN A 40 8.85 -9.77 6.06
CA GLN A 40 10.08 -9.05 6.39
C GLN A 40 11.01 -9.84 7.35
N PRO A 41 11.38 -11.09 7.02
CA PRO A 41 12.12 -11.94 7.96
C PRO A 41 13.56 -11.46 8.13
N ILE A 42 14.09 -11.61 9.34
CA ILE A 42 15.49 -11.35 9.72
C ILE A 42 15.90 -9.89 9.47
N ASP A 43 16.20 -9.53 8.23
CA ASP A 43 16.63 -8.20 7.81
C ASP A 43 16.44 -8.00 6.29
N LYS A 44 16.72 -6.78 5.81
CA LYS A 44 16.57 -6.36 4.41
C LYS A 44 17.29 -7.26 3.40
N MET A 45 18.32 -8.00 3.79
CA MET A 45 19.05 -8.92 2.92
C MET A 45 18.26 -10.19 2.59
N HIS A 46 17.18 -10.47 3.32
CA HIS A 46 16.32 -11.64 3.15
C HIS A 46 14.95 -11.31 2.53
N TRP A 47 14.58 -10.04 2.58
CA TRP A 47 13.25 -9.55 2.23
C TRP A 47 12.90 -9.81 0.76
N ASP A 48 13.82 -9.59 -0.17
CA ASP A 48 13.54 -9.71 -1.60
C ASP A 48 13.08 -11.13 -1.99
N HIS A 49 13.77 -12.16 -1.50
CA HIS A 49 13.36 -13.55 -1.70
C HIS A 49 12.10 -13.91 -0.90
N ALA A 50 11.93 -13.37 0.31
CA ALA A 50 10.71 -13.59 1.10
C ALA A 50 9.46 -13.07 0.38
N ALA A 51 9.54 -11.87 -0.21
CA ALA A 51 8.49 -11.30 -1.05
C ALA A 51 8.14 -12.22 -2.23
N ASN A 52 9.14 -12.78 -2.91
CA ASN A 52 8.91 -13.74 -3.99
C ASN A 52 8.18 -14.99 -3.51
N VAL A 53 8.55 -15.54 -2.33
CA VAL A 53 7.85 -16.69 -1.76
C VAL A 53 6.39 -16.37 -1.44
N ILE A 54 6.12 -15.21 -0.83
CA ILE A 54 4.75 -14.76 -0.51
C ILE A 54 3.90 -14.68 -1.79
N ILE A 55 4.42 -14.04 -2.84
CA ILE A 55 3.73 -13.88 -4.12
C ILE A 55 3.48 -15.25 -4.78
N GLU A 56 4.46 -16.15 -4.74
CA GLU A 56 4.31 -17.52 -5.26
C GLU A 56 3.32 -18.37 -4.44
N ILE A 57 3.14 -18.11 -3.15
CA ILE A 57 2.10 -18.74 -2.31
C ILE A 57 0.71 -18.22 -2.69
N GLY A 58 0.61 -16.91 -2.91
CA GLY A 58 -0.55 -16.27 -3.52
C GLY A 58 -1.81 -16.21 -2.66
N TYR A 59 -2.82 -15.51 -3.18
CA TYR A 59 -4.16 -15.47 -2.62
C TYR A 59 -4.98 -16.67 -3.12
N PRO A 60 -5.84 -17.31 -2.29
CA PRO A 60 -6.35 -16.86 -0.98
C PRO A 60 -5.48 -17.19 0.24
N ARG A 61 -4.38 -17.92 0.06
CA ARG A 61 -3.59 -18.44 1.19
C ARG A 61 -2.99 -17.35 2.08
N VAL A 62 -2.55 -16.24 1.47
CA VAL A 62 -2.01 -15.08 2.20
C VAL A 62 -3.08 -14.21 2.87
N HIS A 63 -4.37 -14.56 2.81
CA HIS A 63 -5.45 -13.70 3.30
C HIS A 63 -5.25 -13.23 4.75
N LYS A 64 -4.76 -14.12 5.63
CA LYS A 64 -4.55 -13.82 7.06
C LYS A 64 -3.43 -12.84 7.34
N ILE A 65 -2.53 -12.62 6.37
CA ILE A 65 -1.37 -11.73 6.50
C ILE A 65 -1.51 -10.47 5.65
N LEU A 66 -2.66 -10.21 5.01
CA LEU A 66 -2.85 -9.00 4.20
C LEU A 66 -2.54 -7.69 4.96
N PRO A 67 -2.93 -7.53 6.26
CA PRO A 67 -2.52 -6.36 7.02
C PRO A 67 -0.99 -6.23 7.12
N ASP A 68 -0.29 -7.33 7.42
CA ASP A 68 1.17 -7.36 7.54
C ASP A 68 1.86 -7.12 6.18
N LEU A 69 1.24 -7.55 5.07
CA LEU A 69 1.76 -7.28 3.72
C LEU A 69 1.65 -5.80 3.35
N LEU A 70 0.68 -5.04 3.87
CA LEU A 70 0.62 -3.60 3.65
C LEU A 70 1.80 -2.87 4.29
N GLU A 71 2.38 -3.39 5.38
CA GLU A 71 3.53 -2.76 6.05
C GLU A 71 4.76 -2.64 5.15
N TRP A 72 4.85 -3.46 4.09
CA TRP A 72 5.88 -3.30 3.06
C TRP A 72 5.83 -1.95 2.32
N LEU A 73 4.67 -1.28 2.36
CA LEU A 73 4.48 0.03 1.76
C LEU A 73 4.84 1.19 2.69
N MET A 74 5.37 0.95 3.90
CA MET A 74 5.92 2.03 4.73
C MET A 74 7.14 2.69 4.05
N ASP A 75 7.87 1.94 3.21
CA ASP A 75 8.96 2.46 2.39
C ASP A 75 9.09 1.62 1.12
N ILE A 76 8.71 2.21 -0.01
CA ILE A 76 8.72 1.53 -1.32
C ILE A 76 10.14 1.11 -1.76
N ASN A 77 11.20 1.64 -1.14
CA ASN A 77 12.58 1.25 -1.42
C ASN A 77 13.00 -0.04 -0.70
N TRP A 78 12.17 -0.60 0.17
CA TRP A 78 12.48 -1.86 0.83
C TRP A 78 12.58 -3.02 -0.18
N PRO A 79 13.56 -3.94 -0.04
CA PRO A 79 13.78 -5.00 -1.04
C PRO A 79 12.59 -5.94 -1.19
N GLY A 80 11.80 -5.79 -2.26
CA GLY A 80 10.58 -6.56 -2.51
C GLY A 80 9.27 -5.76 -2.37
N ALA A 81 9.31 -4.53 -1.82
CA ALA A 81 8.13 -3.71 -1.59
C ALA A 81 7.35 -3.40 -2.87
N ILE A 82 8.05 -3.06 -3.96
CA ILE A 82 7.42 -2.82 -5.27
C ILE A 82 6.63 -4.05 -5.72
N ARG A 83 7.22 -5.25 -5.66
CA ARG A 83 6.54 -6.49 -6.09
C ARG A 83 5.37 -6.85 -5.18
N ILE A 84 5.50 -6.62 -3.87
CA ILE A 84 4.39 -6.78 -2.93
C ILE A 84 3.26 -5.79 -3.27
N SER A 85 3.58 -4.53 -3.60
CA SER A 85 2.57 -3.53 -3.99
C SER A 85 1.77 -3.97 -5.22
N GLU A 86 2.43 -4.50 -6.25
CA GLU A 86 1.79 -5.01 -7.47
C GLU A 86 0.93 -6.24 -7.18
N PHE A 87 1.41 -7.12 -6.29
CA PHE A 87 0.63 -8.25 -5.83
C PHE A 87 -0.61 -7.82 -5.03
N LEU A 88 -0.49 -6.83 -4.13
CA LEU A 88 -1.60 -6.26 -3.36
C LEU A 88 -2.68 -5.64 -4.27
N VAL A 89 -2.28 -4.95 -5.35
CA VAL A 89 -3.21 -4.44 -6.37
C VAL A 89 -4.08 -5.57 -6.93
N SER A 90 -3.49 -6.74 -7.18
CA SER A 90 -4.20 -7.90 -7.75
C SER A 90 -5.22 -8.53 -6.80
N ILE A 91 -5.12 -8.29 -5.48
CA ILE A 91 -6.02 -8.86 -4.47
C ILE A 91 -7.43 -8.25 -4.55
N LYS A 92 -7.52 -6.93 -4.78
CA LYS A 92 -8.79 -6.17 -4.89
C LYS A 92 -9.59 -6.16 -3.57
N GLU A 93 -10.89 -6.46 -3.63
CA GLU A 93 -11.87 -6.33 -2.55
C GLU A 93 -11.45 -6.92 -1.19
N PRO A 94 -10.83 -8.11 -1.09
CA PRO A 94 -10.37 -8.66 0.19
C PRO A 94 -9.32 -7.81 0.92
N LEU A 95 -8.65 -6.88 0.23
CA LEU A 95 -7.66 -5.98 0.82
C LEU A 95 -8.29 -4.74 1.47
N ILE A 96 -9.54 -4.42 1.13
CA ILE A 96 -10.24 -3.19 1.56
C ILE A 96 -10.23 -3.01 3.08
N PRO A 97 -10.57 -4.01 3.92
CA PRO A 97 -10.57 -3.83 5.37
C PRO A 97 -9.21 -3.41 5.90
N SER A 98 -8.13 -4.01 5.39
CA SER A 98 -6.76 -3.69 5.81
C SER A 98 -6.33 -2.30 5.36
N ILE A 99 -6.73 -1.86 4.16
CA ILE A 99 -6.46 -0.50 3.69
C ILE A 99 -7.19 0.53 4.55
N LYS A 100 -8.47 0.31 4.86
CA LYS A 100 -9.25 1.23 5.71
C LYS A 100 -8.58 1.44 7.07
N GLU A 101 -8.07 0.38 7.68
CA GLU A 101 -7.33 0.49 8.94
C GLU A 101 -5.99 1.22 8.76
N ALA A 102 -5.24 0.93 7.70
CA ALA A 102 -3.97 1.62 7.43
C ALA A 102 -4.14 3.13 7.17
N LEU A 103 -5.21 3.54 6.46
CA LEU A 103 -5.51 4.96 6.20
C LEU A 103 -5.89 5.75 7.47
N LYS A 104 -6.28 5.06 8.56
CA LYS A 104 -6.52 5.66 9.88
C LYS A 104 -5.27 5.81 10.74
N SER A 105 -4.13 5.24 10.33
CA SER A 105 -2.87 5.37 11.07
C SER A 105 -2.37 6.83 11.13
N GLU A 106 -1.32 7.12 11.88
CA GLU A 106 -0.66 8.44 11.84
C GLU A 106 0.55 8.46 10.89
N ASP A 107 0.84 7.33 10.22
CA ASP A 107 1.98 7.22 9.32
C ASP A 107 1.63 7.77 7.93
N MET A 108 2.08 8.99 7.65
CA MET A 108 1.78 9.70 6.41
C MET A 108 2.44 9.06 5.20
N ILE A 109 3.70 8.63 5.33
CA ILE A 109 4.45 7.98 4.24
C ILE A 109 3.78 6.66 3.86
N TRP A 110 3.33 5.89 4.84
CA TRP A 110 2.62 4.65 4.58
C TRP A 110 1.31 4.87 3.82
N LYS A 111 0.50 5.86 4.23
CA LYS A 111 -0.73 6.23 3.51
C LYS A 111 -0.44 6.68 2.09
N TYR A 112 0.57 7.52 1.91
CA TYR A 112 0.99 8.00 0.60
C TYR A 112 1.27 6.83 -0.35
N TRP A 113 2.11 5.87 0.07
CA TRP A 113 2.42 4.72 -0.78
C TRP A 113 1.24 3.78 -1.00
N ILE A 114 0.32 3.63 -0.04
CA ILE A 114 -0.92 2.90 -0.28
C ILE A 114 -1.74 3.56 -1.39
N ILE A 115 -1.91 4.88 -1.36
CA ILE A 115 -2.67 5.62 -2.36
C ILE A 115 -1.98 5.50 -3.74
N GLU A 116 -0.69 5.83 -3.79
CA GLU A 116 0.08 5.94 -5.05
C GLU A 116 0.47 4.59 -5.67
N CYS A 117 0.64 3.52 -4.87
CA CYS A 117 1.04 2.22 -5.39
C CYS A 117 -0.14 1.26 -5.60
N VAL A 118 -1.21 1.41 -4.81
CA VAL A 118 -2.35 0.48 -4.80
C VAL A 118 -3.62 1.14 -5.32
N LEU A 119 -4.10 2.19 -4.66
CA LEU A 119 -5.44 2.73 -4.93
C LEU A 119 -5.56 3.39 -6.31
N ILE A 120 -4.53 4.09 -6.79
CA ILE A 120 -4.53 4.70 -8.13
C ILE A 120 -4.65 3.68 -9.27
N LYS A 121 -4.33 2.40 -9.00
CA LYS A 121 -4.41 1.30 -9.97
C LYS A 121 -5.73 0.52 -9.87
N TRP A 122 -6.57 0.82 -8.90
CA TRP A 122 -7.87 0.17 -8.74
C TRP A 122 -8.94 0.77 -9.65
N SER A 123 -9.99 -0.02 -9.89
CA SER A 123 -11.19 0.48 -10.56
C SER A 123 -11.99 1.39 -9.62
N VAL A 124 -12.78 2.28 -10.22
CA VAL A 124 -13.69 3.18 -9.52
C VAL A 124 -14.52 2.45 -8.44
N ASP A 125 -15.17 1.33 -8.79
CA ASP A 125 -16.03 0.55 -7.88
C ASP A 125 -15.31 0.02 -6.61
N LEU A 126 -13.98 -0.19 -6.67
CA LEU A 126 -13.20 -0.61 -5.51
C LEU A 126 -12.83 0.59 -4.63
N VAL A 127 -12.48 1.71 -5.26
CA VAL A 127 -12.11 2.94 -4.57
C VAL A 127 -13.33 3.58 -3.90
N GLU A 128 -14.52 3.46 -4.50
CA GLU A 128 -15.80 3.92 -3.91
C GLU A 128 -16.03 3.36 -2.49
N GLN A 129 -15.56 2.13 -2.24
CA GLN A 129 -15.73 1.49 -0.93
C GLN A 129 -14.85 2.11 0.16
N ILE A 130 -13.86 2.93 -0.20
CA ILE A 130 -12.88 3.57 0.69
C ILE A 130 -13.02 5.11 0.64
N THR A 131 -14.08 5.63 0.01
CA THR A 131 -14.29 7.07 -0.18
C THR A 131 -14.27 7.85 1.14
N ASP A 132 -14.90 7.34 2.19
CA ASP A 132 -14.93 8.01 3.51
C ASP A 132 -13.52 8.18 4.10
N GLU A 133 -12.68 7.16 4.01
CA GLU A 133 -11.30 7.22 4.47
C GLU A 133 -10.46 8.17 3.61
N LEU A 134 -10.68 8.22 2.30
CA LEU A 134 -10.01 9.17 1.40
C LEU A 134 -10.43 10.61 1.69
N ILE A 135 -11.73 10.88 1.94
CA ILE A 135 -12.21 12.21 2.35
C ILE A 135 -11.55 12.61 3.67
N PHE A 136 -11.47 11.69 4.63
CA PHE A 136 -10.80 11.94 5.89
C PHE A 136 -9.34 12.34 5.67
N VAL A 137 -8.58 11.57 4.88
CA VAL A 137 -7.17 11.88 4.57
C VAL A 137 -7.05 13.21 3.84
N ALA A 138 -7.85 13.44 2.79
CA ALA A 138 -7.84 14.69 2.03
C ALA A 138 -8.25 15.91 2.87
N SER A 139 -9.03 15.73 3.94
CA SER A 139 -9.39 16.82 4.86
C SER A 139 -8.25 17.24 5.78
N LYS A 140 -7.26 16.36 6.03
CA LYS A 140 -6.10 16.66 6.86
C LYS A 140 -5.11 17.57 6.15
N PHE A 141 -4.28 18.22 6.94
CA PHE A 141 -3.12 18.93 6.44
C PHE A 141 -1.90 18.18 6.92
N ASP A 142 -0.98 17.94 6.01
CA ASP A 142 0.24 17.20 6.26
C ASP A 142 1.34 17.77 5.36
N ASP A 143 2.59 17.61 5.80
CA ASP A 143 3.76 18.13 5.10
C ASP A 143 4.29 17.14 4.04
N GLU A 144 3.61 15.99 3.87
CA GLU A 144 4.01 14.87 2.99
C GLU A 144 3.08 14.75 1.77
N GLU A 145 2.26 15.77 1.52
CA GLU A 145 1.29 15.87 0.42
C GLU A 145 0.29 14.69 0.30
N VAL A 146 0.08 13.92 1.36
CA VAL A 146 -0.82 12.75 1.36
C VAL A 146 -2.26 13.19 1.09
N HIS A 147 -2.66 14.32 1.68
CA HIS A 147 -3.94 14.94 1.44
C HIS A 147 -4.16 15.30 -0.04
N LEU A 148 -3.11 15.71 -0.76
CA LEU A 148 -3.17 16.01 -2.19
C LEU A 148 -3.37 14.72 -3.00
N SER A 149 -2.63 13.64 -2.69
CA SER A 149 -2.81 12.34 -3.35
C SER A 149 -4.24 11.81 -3.18
N ALA A 150 -4.80 11.89 -1.97
CA ALA A 150 -6.19 11.52 -1.72
C ALA A 150 -7.18 12.40 -2.51
N LEU A 151 -6.94 13.71 -2.55
CA LEU A 151 -7.79 14.66 -3.27
C LEU A 151 -7.76 14.44 -4.79
N LYS A 152 -6.58 14.18 -5.37
CA LYS A 152 -6.42 13.83 -6.78
C LYS A 152 -7.28 12.62 -7.13
N LEU A 153 -7.25 11.58 -6.30
CA LEU A 153 -8.02 10.36 -6.52
C LEU A 153 -9.54 10.59 -6.44
N LEU A 154 -10.00 11.35 -5.43
CA LEU A 154 -11.41 11.73 -5.28
C LEU A 154 -11.94 12.52 -6.49
N VAL A 155 -11.17 13.50 -6.98
CA VAL A 155 -11.52 14.32 -8.14
C VAL A 155 -11.50 13.51 -9.43
N GLN A 156 -10.44 12.73 -9.66
CA GLN A 156 -10.29 11.90 -10.87
C GLN A 156 -11.48 10.97 -11.08
N TYR A 157 -11.97 10.36 -10.01
CA TYR A 157 -13.10 9.44 -10.07
C TYR A 157 -14.45 10.06 -9.76
N LYS A 158 -14.52 11.39 -9.56
CA LYS A 158 -15.77 12.13 -9.28
C LYS A 158 -16.54 11.55 -8.09
N MET A 159 -15.81 11.23 -7.03
CA MET A 159 -16.33 10.60 -5.79
C MET A 159 -17.19 11.53 -4.93
N LEU A 160 -17.12 12.83 -5.22
CA LEU A 160 -17.78 13.88 -4.47
C LEU A 160 -18.55 14.79 -5.43
N GLU A 161 -19.62 15.38 -4.94
CA GLU A 161 -20.31 16.45 -5.66
C GLU A 161 -19.33 17.61 -5.95
N SER A 162 -19.50 18.29 -7.09
CA SER A 162 -18.58 19.37 -7.48
C SER A 162 -18.41 20.43 -6.39
N LYS A 163 -19.50 20.77 -5.69
CA LYS A 163 -19.47 21.73 -4.58
C LYS A 163 -18.60 21.27 -3.42
N GLU A 164 -18.66 19.98 -3.07
CA GLU A 164 -17.89 19.42 -1.96
C GLU A 164 -16.41 19.33 -2.32
N SER A 165 -16.10 18.87 -3.53
CA SER A 165 -14.74 18.86 -4.08
C SER A 165 -14.12 20.26 -4.07
N LEU A 166 -14.85 21.27 -4.56
CA LEU A 166 -14.39 22.66 -4.59
C LEU A 166 -14.14 23.22 -3.18
N ASN A 167 -15.04 22.97 -2.23
CA ASN A 167 -14.84 23.40 -0.84
C ASN A 167 -13.56 22.82 -0.24
N LEU A 168 -13.29 21.54 -0.51
CA LEU A 168 -12.10 20.87 -0.01
C LEU A 168 -10.84 21.45 -0.66
N ILE A 169 -10.82 21.60 -1.99
CA ILE A 169 -9.70 22.22 -2.73
C ILE A 169 -9.46 23.66 -2.24
N ASP A 170 -10.51 24.47 -2.09
CA ASP A 170 -10.41 25.86 -1.64
C ASP A 170 -9.85 25.95 -0.22
N SER A 171 -10.21 25.02 0.67
CA SER A 171 -9.60 24.94 2.00
C SER A 171 -8.09 24.67 1.95
N LYS A 172 -7.63 23.90 0.95
CA LYS A 172 -6.19 23.62 0.75
C LYS A 172 -5.45 24.78 0.12
N LEU A 173 -6.07 25.51 -0.80
CA LEU A 173 -5.50 26.71 -1.40
C LEU A 173 -5.31 27.86 -0.40
N GLN A 174 -6.08 27.87 0.70
CA GLN A 174 -5.97 28.86 1.77
C GLN A 174 -4.88 28.54 2.80
N ASP A 175 -4.34 27.31 2.80
CA ASP A 175 -3.28 26.93 3.73
C ASP A 175 -1.90 27.29 3.16
N ILE A 176 -1.17 28.13 3.89
CA ILE A 176 0.16 28.60 3.47
C ILE A 176 1.19 27.48 3.34
N ARG A 177 0.99 26.34 4.03
CA ARG A 177 1.87 25.17 3.92
C ARG A 177 1.81 24.52 2.54
N ASN A 178 0.73 24.74 1.80
CA ASN A 178 0.48 24.16 0.49
C ASN A 178 0.97 25.05 -0.66
N CYS A 179 1.88 25.99 -0.39
CA CYS A 179 2.39 26.90 -1.43
C CYS A 179 3.10 26.16 -2.56
N ASP A 180 3.77 25.04 -2.25
CA ASP A 180 4.54 24.27 -3.22
C ASP A 180 3.64 23.44 -4.16
N ILE A 181 2.41 23.15 -3.74
CA ILE A 181 1.39 22.40 -4.50
C ILE A 181 0.25 23.28 -5.01
N PHE A 182 0.43 24.60 -4.99
CA PHE A 182 -0.62 25.57 -5.33
C PHE A 182 -1.12 25.40 -6.77
N ASP A 183 -0.22 25.13 -7.71
CA ASP A 183 -0.55 24.95 -9.12
C ASP A 183 -1.37 23.66 -9.34
N GLU A 184 -0.99 22.56 -8.70
CA GLU A 184 -1.71 21.29 -8.71
C GLU A 184 -3.12 21.44 -8.15
N LEU A 185 -3.28 22.16 -7.04
CA LEU A 185 -4.59 22.42 -6.45
C LEU A 185 -5.49 23.24 -7.39
N ASN A 186 -4.95 24.23 -8.10
CA ASN A 186 -5.70 25.00 -9.10
C ASN A 186 -6.04 24.18 -10.36
N GLN A 187 -5.17 23.27 -10.77
CA GLN A 187 -5.46 22.31 -11.84
C GLN A 187 -6.62 21.40 -11.45
N LEU A 188 -6.60 20.84 -10.23
CA LEU A 188 -7.71 20.05 -9.69
C LEU A 188 -9.01 20.85 -9.64
N LYS A 189 -8.95 22.11 -9.19
CA LYS A 189 -10.11 23.01 -9.18
C LYS A 189 -10.72 23.17 -10.57
N THR A 190 -9.86 23.35 -11.57
CA THR A 190 -10.28 23.48 -12.97
C THR A 190 -10.91 22.20 -13.50
N MET A 191 -10.38 21.03 -13.12
CA MET A 191 -10.96 19.73 -13.48
C MET A 191 -12.37 19.53 -12.91
N VAL A 192 -12.67 20.05 -11.72
CA VAL A 192 -14.00 19.95 -11.10
C VAL A 192 -15.02 20.90 -11.73
N LEU A 193 -14.57 22.04 -12.27
CA LEU A 193 -15.42 23.05 -12.90
C LEU A 193 -15.81 22.73 -14.35
N ASN A 194 -15.06 21.86 -15.01
CA ASN A 194 -15.27 21.43 -16.41
C ASN A 194 -16.06 20.11 -16.48
#